data_AF-A0A6J1EPZ5-F1
#
_entry.id   AF-A0A6J1EPZ5-F1
#
_cell.length_a   1.000
_cell.length_b   1.000
_cell.length_c   1.000
_cell.angle_alpha   90.00
_cell.angle_beta   90.00
_cell.angle_gamma   90.00
#
_symmetry.space_group_name_H-M   'P 1'
#
loop_
_entity.id
_entity.type
_entity.pdbx_description
1 polymer ?
#
loop_
_entity_poly.entity_id
_entity_poly.type
_entity_poly.pdbx_seq_one_letter_code
_entity_poly.pdbx_strand_id
1 'polypeptide(L)'
;MLIVLRVHLPSDIPIVGCELTPYVLLRRPDTTVTTDDVPESAPIDGYFLKYKWYRVQSDRNVAVCSVHSSVQATLQCIGCVKAKIPVAKSYHCSTKCFADAWQHHRVLHDRATTAVNDTVTEDDELFGRYNNPGSGVISATFSGAVSSTSLTNGPTPFYPSSTTQRSGGETWFEVGRSKTYTPSAEDIGHVLKFECVVIDAETKLPSGPVNSLLTSRVIPAPSPSPRCLVPVSGVDVIGNLDSNGRASSSGSFTVLSYNILADVYATSESYSYCPSWALSWAYRRQNLLREIVGYHADIVCLQEVQSNHFEAFFAPELDKHGYQALYKRKTNEVYSGNTQTIDGCATFFRRDRFAHVKKYEVEFNKAAQSLTDAQIPTAQKKSTLTRLAKDNVALIVVLEAKFGNQGADNLGKRQLLCVANTHVNDHQDLKDVKLWQVSTLLKGLEKIAVSADIPMLVCGDFNSVPGSAPHSLLALGKVEPSHPDLAVDPLNLFRPPSKLIHKLQLVSAYSSFARMGSGIGSEKQRKRLDPTTNEPLFTNCTRDFIGTLDYIFYTVDSLTVESLLELLDEESMRKNTALPSPEWSSDHVALLAQFCCKPRIRR
;
A
#
# COMPACT_ATOMS: atom_id res chain seq x y z
N MET A 1 -11.49 12.69 42.77
CA MET A 1 -12.52 12.83 41.71
C MET A 1 -11.86 12.65 40.35
N LEU A 2 -12.52 11.97 39.40
CA LEU A 2 -12.02 11.78 38.05
C LEU A 2 -12.06 13.10 37.28
N ILE A 3 -10.95 13.51 36.66
CA ILE A 3 -10.84 14.79 35.95
C ILE A 3 -10.23 14.55 34.57
N VAL A 4 -10.83 15.11 33.53
CA VAL A 4 -10.23 15.19 32.19
C VAL A 4 -9.25 16.36 32.17
N LEU A 5 -7.97 16.06 31.94
CA LEU A 5 -6.89 17.05 31.89
C LEU A 5 -6.72 17.64 30.49
N ARG A 6 -6.83 16.80 29.46
CA ARG A 6 -6.59 17.19 28.07
C ARG A 6 -7.32 16.25 27.12
N VAL A 7 -7.85 16.82 26.04
CA VAL A 7 -8.30 16.07 24.87
C VAL A 7 -7.57 16.57 23.63
N HIS A 8 -7.13 15.68 22.74
CA HIS A 8 -6.61 16.05 21.43
C HIS A 8 -6.77 14.90 20.43
N LEU A 9 -6.68 15.22 19.14
CA LEU A 9 -6.58 14.22 18.08
C LEU A 9 -5.12 14.08 17.62
N PRO A 10 -4.71 12.90 17.12
CA PRO A 10 -3.41 12.73 16.45
C PRO A 10 -3.29 13.57 15.17
N SER A 11 -4.39 13.73 14.44
CA SER A 11 -4.53 14.67 13.34
C SER A 11 -5.87 15.39 13.42
N ASP A 12 -5.86 16.67 13.10
CA ASP A 12 -7.04 17.52 13.04
C ASP A 12 -7.82 17.35 11.73
N ILE A 13 -7.23 16.77 10.67
CA ILE A 13 -7.88 16.56 9.37
C ILE A 13 -8.56 15.19 9.31
N PRO A 14 -9.89 15.11 9.35
CA PRO A 14 -10.60 13.85 9.28
C PRO A 14 -10.75 13.37 7.84
N ILE A 15 -10.51 12.08 7.62
CA ILE A 15 -10.66 11.42 6.31
C ILE A 15 -11.84 10.47 6.35
N VAL A 16 -12.67 10.49 5.31
CA VAL A 16 -13.76 9.52 5.16
C VAL A 16 -13.24 8.08 5.26
N GLY A 17 -13.92 7.26 6.06
CA GLY A 17 -13.56 5.85 6.28
C GLY A 17 -12.37 5.62 7.21
N CYS A 18 -11.73 6.68 7.72
CA CYS A 18 -10.62 6.58 8.66
C CYS A 18 -11.08 6.92 10.08
N GLU A 19 -10.96 5.95 10.99
CA GLU A 19 -11.39 6.13 12.37
C GLU A 19 -10.58 7.22 13.09
N LEU A 20 -11.29 8.17 13.68
CA LEU A 20 -10.75 9.19 14.58
C LEU A 20 -10.72 8.62 15.99
N THR A 21 -9.54 8.63 16.60
CA THR A 21 -9.34 8.15 17.98
C THR A 21 -8.81 9.30 18.85
N PRO A 22 -9.69 10.02 19.56
CA PRO A 22 -9.27 11.06 20.50
C PRO A 22 -8.43 10.49 21.64
N TYR A 23 -7.32 11.17 21.91
CA TYR A 23 -6.54 10.97 23.12
C TYR A 23 -7.18 11.76 24.26
N VAL A 24 -7.50 11.07 25.35
CA VAL A 24 -8.11 11.65 26.55
C VAL A 24 -7.20 11.37 27.72
N LEU A 25 -6.57 12.43 28.25
CA LEU A 25 -5.70 12.34 29.42
C LEU A 25 -6.52 12.58 30.68
N LEU A 26 -6.49 11.64 31.61
CA LEU A 26 -7.28 11.65 32.83
C LEU A 26 -6.39 11.75 34.06
N ARG A 27 -6.88 12.44 35.09
CA ARG A 27 -6.38 12.33 36.46
C ARG A 27 -7.37 11.52 37.28
N ARG A 28 -6.91 10.41 37.84
CA ARG A 28 -7.69 9.57 38.76
C ARG A 28 -7.76 10.21 40.16
N PRO A 29 -8.70 9.77 41.01
CA PRO A 29 -8.84 10.27 42.36
C PRO A 29 -7.59 10.08 43.24
N ASP A 30 -6.81 9.03 42.98
CA ASP A 30 -5.50 8.74 43.59
C ASP A 30 -4.35 9.63 43.04
N THR A 31 -4.68 10.64 42.23
CA THR A 31 -3.77 11.57 41.54
C THR A 31 -2.95 10.98 40.39
N THR A 32 -3.07 9.68 40.09
CA THR A 32 -2.39 9.07 38.95
C THR A 32 -2.94 9.60 37.63
N VAL A 33 -2.06 9.70 36.62
CA VAL A 33 -2.44 10.15 35.28
C VAL A 33 -2.48 8.95 34.35
N THR A 34 -3.57 8.79 33.61
CA THR A 34 -3.77 7.67 32.69
C THR A 34 -4.49 8.12 31.41
N THR A 35 -4.41 7.28 30.39
CA THR A 35 -5.13 7.39 29.11
C THR A 35 -6.21 6.33 28.96
N ASP A 36 -6.30 5.42 29.93
CA ASP A 36 -7.27 4.34 29.93
C ASP A 36 -8.68 4.90 29.91
N ASP A 37 -9.55 4.27 29.13
CA ASP A 37 -10.96 4.63 29.12
C ASP A 37 -11.64 4.24 30.44
N VAL A 38 -12.67 4.98 30.83
CA VAL A 38 -13.50 4.70 32.02
C VAL A 38 -14.96 4.59 31.57
N PRO A 39 -15.40 3.41 31.10
CA PRO A 39 -16.74 3.24 30.56
C PRO A 39 -17.80 3.18 31.66
N GLU A 40 -19.06 3.40 31.30
CA GLU A 40 -20.20 3.30 32.23
C GLU A 40 -20.32 1.91 32.89
N SER A 41 -19.86 0.86 32.21
CA SER A 41 -19.84 -0.52 32.75
C SER A 41 -18.79 -0.75 33.83
N ALA A 42 -17.80 0.13 33.97
CA ALA A 42 -16.71 0.03 34.94
C ALA A 42 -16.32 1.43 35.47
N PRO A 43 -17.20 2.10 36.25
CA PRO A 43 -16.92 3.41 36.79
C PRO A 43 -15.80 3.36 37.84
N ILE A 44 -14.98 4.41 37.90
CA ILE A 44 -13.94 4.59 38.91
C ILE A 44 -14.44 5.60 39.95
N ASP A 45 -14.52 5.18 41.20
CA ASP A 45 -15.05 5.96 42.33
C ASP A 45 -16.42 6.59 42.05
N GLY A 46 -17.28 5.84 41.35
CA GLY A 46 -18.62 6.30 40.97
C GLY A 46 -18.65 7.27 39.78
N TYR A 47 -17.55 7.44 39.04
CA TYR A 47 -17.49 8.31 37.85
C TYR A 47 -17.12 7.54 36.59
N PHE A 48 -17.68 7.95 35.45
CA PHE A 48 -17.35 7.40 34.14
C PHE A 48 -17.32 8.49 33.07
N LEU A 49 -16.80 8.17 31.88
CA LEU A 49 -16.71 9.09 30.75
C LEU A 49 -17.86 8.88 29.77
N LYS A 50 -18.39 10.00 29.27
CA LYS A 50 -19.38 10.01 28.21
C LYS A 50 -18.87 10.84 27.03
N TYR A 51 -19.07 10.28 25.84
CA TYR A 51 -18.56 10.84 24.59
C TYR A 51 -19.71 11.24 23.67
N LYS A 52 -19.49 12.30 22.91
CA LYS A 52 -20.38 12.70 21.83
C LYS A 52 -19.60 13.26 20.66
N TRP A 53 -20.08 12.96 19.47
CA TRP A 53 -19.62 13.52 18.21
C TRP A 53 -20.74 14.30 17.57
N TYR A 54 -20.41 15.46 17.02
CA TYR A 54 -21.35 16.29 16.29
C TYR A 54 -20.79 16.71 14.94
N ARG A 55 -21.68 16.84 13.97
CA ARG A 55 -21.42 17.46 12.67
C ARG A 55 -22.04 18.84 12.63
N VAL A 56 -21.29 19.84 12.17
CA VAL A 56 -21.87 21.18 11.95
C VAL A 56 -22.77 21.17 10.72
N GLN A 57 -24.01 21.62 10.88
CA GLN A 57 -24.89 21.97 9.77
C GLN A 57 -24.45 23.34 9.25
N SER A 58 -23.58 23.35 8.24
CA SER A 58 -23.30 24.56 7.51
C SER A 58 -24.41 24.77 6.47
N ASP A 59 -25.23 25.81 6.63
CA ASP A 59 -26.12 26.32 5.55
C ASP A 59 -25.33 26.88 4.35
N ARG A 60 -24.00 26.82 4.41
CA ARG A 60 -23.09 27.20 3.34
C ARG A 60 -22.46 25.91 2.81
N ASN A 61 -22.77 25.57 1.56
CA ASN A 61 -21.86 24.79 0.71
C ASN A 61 -20.58 25.62 0.58
N VAL A 62 -19.72 25.55 1.59
CA VAL A 62 -18.44 26.23 1.59
C VAL A 62 -17.54 25.44 0.66
N ALA A 63 -17.40 25.92 -0.57
CA ALA A 63 -16.38 25.44 -1.48
C ALA A 63 -15.03 25.44 -0.75
N VAL A 64 -14.32 24.31 -0.78
CA VAL A 64 -13.00 24.17 -0.15
C VAL A 64 -11.91 24.31 -1.19
N CYS A 65 -10.78 24.87 -0.78
CA CYS A 65 -9.65 25.04 -1.69
C CYS A 65 -9.08 23.68 -2.09
N SER A 66 -8.85 23.48 -3.39
CA SER A 66 -8.32 22.26 -3.97
C SER A 66 -6.86 21.98 -3.59
N VAL A 67 -6.14 23.03 -3.16
CA VAL A 67 -4.74 22.97 -2.73
C VAL A 67 -4.64 22.90 -1.20
N HIS A 68 -5.48 23.66 -0.52
CA HIS A 68 -5.52 23.78 0.94
C HIS A 68 -6.88 23.29 1.44
N SER A 69 -7.03 21.97 1.56
CA SER A 69 -8.32 21.32 1.80
C SER A 69 -9.01 21.69 3.13
N SER A 70 -8.26 22.27 4.08
CA SER A 70 -8.78 22.83 5.34
C SER A 70 -9.26 24.29 5.24
N VAL A 71 -9.01 24.97 4.12
CA VAL A 71 -9.29 26.39 3.95
C VAL A 71 -10.48 26.59 3.00
N GLN A 72 -11.41 27.45 3.40
CA GLN A 72 -12.50 27.89 2.54
C GLN A 72 -11.94 28.50 1.25
N ALA A 73 -12.47 28.04 0.11
CA ALA A 73 -12.23 28.66 -1.16
C ALA A 73 -12.90 30.03 -1.23
N THR A 74 -12.15 30.99 -1.74
CA THR A 74 -12.62 32.34 -2.05
C THR A 74 -12.69 32.58 -3.56
N LEU A 75 -12.12 31.66 -4.35
CA LEU A 75 -11.99 31.75 -5.79
C LEU A 75 -12.36 30.43 -6.46
N GLN A 76 -12.87 30.52 -7.69
CA GLN A 76 -13.13 29.38 -8.56
C GLN A 76 -12.56 29.64 -9.96
N CYS A 77 -11.79 28.69 -10.49
CA CYS A 77 -11.27 28.72 -11.85
C CYS A 77 -12.39 28.36 -12.84
N ILE A 78 -12.88 29.36 -13.57
CA ILE A 78 -13.92 29.16 -14.59
C ILE A 78 -13.41 28.28 -15.74
N GLY A 79 -12.11 28.31 -16.04
CA GLY A 79 -11.49 27.43 -17.04
C GLY A 79 -11.68 25.95 -16.71
N CYS A 80 -11.47 25.56 -15.44
CA CYS A 80 -11.73 24.20 -14.98
C CYS A 80 -13.19 23.79 -15.15
N VAL A 81 -14.11 24.69 -14.82
CA VAL A 81 -15.55 24.45 -14.95
C VAL A 81 -15.93 24.24 -16.41
N LYS A 82 -15.44 25.11 -17.31
CA LYS A 82 -15.69 25.00 -18.75
C LYS A 82 -15.09 23.72 -19.35
N ALA A 83 -13.93 23.30 -18.87
CA ALA A 83 -13.25 22.08 -19.28
C ALA A 83 -13.82 20.79 -18.64
N LYS A 84 -14.95 20.88 -17.92
CA LYS A 84 -15.60 19.75 -17.21
C LYS A 84 -14.68 19.02 -16.23
N ILE A 85 -13.65 19.68 -15.73
CA ILE A 85 -12.79 19.16 -14.66
C ILE A 85 -13.60 19.13 -13.37
N PRO A 86 -13.45 18.12 -12.49
CA PRO A 86 -14.22 18.02 -11.25
C PRO A 86 -14.25 19.34 -10.48
N VAL A 87 -15.45 19.81 -10.14
CA VAL A 87 -15.68 21.14 -9.56
C VAL A 87 -14.86 21.36 -8.28
N ALA A 88 -14.64 20.32 -7.48
CA ALA A 88 -13.76 20.36 -6.31
C ALA A 88 -12.30 20.78 -6.62
N LYS A 89 -11.80 20.48 -7.82
CA LYS A 89 -10.45 20.88 -8.29
C LYS A 89 -10.39 22.31 -8.82
N SER A 90 -11.55 22.99 -8.96
CA SER A 90 -11.62 24.36 -9.50
C SER A 90 -11.48 25.44 -8.42
N TYR A 91 -11.52 25.08 -7.13
CA TYR A 91 -11.64 26.04 -6.04
C TYR A 91 -10.29 26.39 -5.39
N HIS A 92 -10.06 27.66 -5.02
CA HIS A 92 -8.83 28.13 -4.38
C HIS A 92 -9.11 29.10 -3.23
N CYS A 93 -8.28 29.09 -2.17
CA CYS A 93 -8.48 29.93 -0.99
C CYS A 93 -7.95 31.36 -1.14
N SER A 94 -7.11 31.63 -2.13
CA SER A 94 -6.57 32.97 -2.42
C SER A 94 -6.04 33.07 -3.85
N THR A 95 -5.84 34.30 -4.33
CA THR A 95 -5.28 34.57 -5.66
C THR A 95 -3.85 34.05 -5.76
N LYS A 96 -3.07 34.15 -4.67
CA LYS A 96 -1.74 33.55 -4.55
C LYS A 96 -1.79 32.03 -4.65
N CYS A 97 -2.70 31.38 -3.92
CA CYS A 97 -2.90 29.93 -4.01
C CYS A 97 -3.26 29.47 -5.44
N PHE A 98 -4.10 30.23 -6.15
CA PHE A 98 -4.41 29.96 -7.55
C PHE A 98 -3.19 30.17 -8.47
N ALA A 99 -2.44 31.26 -8.29
CA ALA A 99 -1.25 31.56 -9.08
C ALA A 99 -0.14 30.50 -8.89
N ASP A 100 0.12 30.10 -7.64
CA ASP A 100 1.09 29.06 -7.30
C ASP A 100 0.67 27.70 -7.88
N ALA A 101 -0.63 27.42 -7.93
CA ALA A 101 -1.21 26.22 -8.53
C ALA A 101 -1.41 26.31 -10.06
N TRP A 102 -1.16 27.46 -10.69
CA TRP A 102 -1.54 27.70 -12.08
C TRP A 102 -0.85 26.74 -13.06
N GLN A 103 0.41 26.40 -12.83
CA GLN A 103 1.13 25.44 -13.68
C GLN A 103 0.42 24.07 -13.71
N HIS A 104 -0.13 23.63 -12.57
CA HIS A 104 -0.92 22.40 -12.48
C HIS A 104 -2.29 22.52 -13.16
N HIS A 105 -2.96 23.67 -13.01
CA HIS A 105 -4.25 23.93 -13.67
C HIS A 105 -4.13 23.99 -15.18
N ARG A 106 -3.05 24.59 -15.69
CA ARG A 106 -2.75 24.63 -17.12
C ARG A 106 -2.66 23.21 -17.70
N VAL A 107 -1.94 22.29 -17.04
CA VAL A 107 -1.84 20.89 -17.47
C VAL A 107 -3.21 20.18 -17.44
N LEU A 108 -4.03 20.44 -16.41
CA LEU A 108 -5.39 19.86 -16.36
C LEU A 108 -6.26 20.37 -17.51
N HIS A 109 -6.17 21.66 -17.83
CA HIS A 109 -6.89 22.25 -18.96
C HIS A 109 -6.38 21.68 -20.29
N ASP A 110 -5.07 21.56 -20.46
CA ASP A 110 -4.45 21.00 -21.66
C ASP A 110 -4.91 19.56 -21.88
N ARG A 111 -4.86 18.72 -20.84
CA ARG A 111 -5.35 17.32 -20.88
C ARG A 111 -6.84 17.23 -21.20
N ALA A 112 -7.66 18.09 -20.59
CA ALA A 112 -9.09 18.14 -20.88
C ALA A 112 -9.37 18.58 -22.33
N THR A 113 -8.53 19.48 -22.87
CA THR A 113 -8.64 19.94 -24.27
C THR A 113 -8.20 18.85 -25.26
N THR A 114 -7.14 18.09 -24.95
CA THR A 114 -6.71 16.94 -25.75
C THR A 114 -7.77 15.83 -25.76
N ALA A 115 -8.36 15.52 -24.61
CA ALA A 115 -9.44 14.52 -24.51
C ALA A 115 -10.71 14.91 -25.29
N VAL A 116 -10.98 16.22 -25.42
CA VAL A 116 -12.08 16.72 -26.26
C VAL A 116 -11.72 16.66 -27.75
N ASN A 117 -10.47 16.93 -28.12
CA ASN A 117 -10.02 16.85 -29.51
C ASN A 117 -9.96 15.41 -30.05
N ASP A 118 -9.62 14.42 -29.21
CA ASP A 118 -9.64 13.00 -29.60
C ASP A 118 -11.07 12.51 -29.89
N THR A 119 -12.08 13.05 -29.18
CA THR A 119 -13.50 12.80 -29.51
C THR A 119 -14.01 13.55 -30.75
N VAL A 120 -13.34 14.63 -31.16
CA VAL A 120 -13.75 15.42 -32.34
C VAL A 120 -13.16 14.86 -33.64
N THR A 121 -12.11 14.03 -33.57
CA THR A 121 -11.54 13.36 -34.76
C THR A 121 -12.27 12.10 -35.21
N GLU A 122 -13.22 11.56 -34.45
CA GLU A 122 -13.99 10.36 -34.84
C GLU A 122 -15.44 10.64 -35.27
N ASP A 123 -15.98 11.85 -35.03
CA ASP A 123 -17.40 12.17 -35.29
C ASP A 123 -17.67 13.13 -36.48
N ASP A 124 -16.63 13.61 -37.19
CA ASP A 124 -16.80 14.57 -38.31
C ASP A 124 -17.03 13.92 -39.70
N GLU A 125 -17.37 12.62 -39.75
CA GLU A 125 -17.90 11.94 -40.94
C GLU A 125 -19.31 11.36 -40.71
N LEU A 126 -20.23 12.05 -40.03
CA LEU A 126 -21.65 11.75 -40.19
C LEU A 126 -22.57 12.93 -39.81
N PHE A 127 -23.18 13.51 -40.85
CA PHE A 127 -24.29 14.49 -40.86
C PHE A 127 -23.98 15.98 -40.62
N GLY A 128 -23.98 16.71 -41.74
CA GLY A 128 -23.98 18.17 -41.77
C GLY A 128 -25.36 18.83 -41.69
N ARG A 129 -25.27 20.16 -41.51
CA ARG A 129 -26.27 21.25 -41.66
C ARG A 129 -27.31 21.39 -40.53
N TYR A 130 -27.21 22.46 -39.73
CA TYR A 130 -27.76 23.80 -39.99
C TYR A 130 -27.27 24.83 -38.96
N ASN A 131 -26.96 26.05 -39.42
CA ASN A 131 -26.62 27.24 -38.63
C ASN A 131 -27.86 27.92 -38.01
N ASN A 132 -27.77 28.36 -36.76
CA ASN A 132 -27.68 29.78 -36.27
C ASN A 132 -28.32 29.98 -34.87
N PRO A 133 -27.89 31.01 -34.08
CA PRO A 133 -28.11 31.10 -32.64
C PRO A 133 -29.30 32.00 -32.26
N GLY A 134 -29.90 31.74 -31.09
CA GLY A 134 -30.95 32.57 -30.51
C GLY A 134 -31.01 32.45 -28.99
N SER A 135 -30.68 33.56 -28.33
CA SER A 135 -30.86 33.83 -26.90
C SER A 135 -32.31 33.67 -26.44
N GLY A 136 -32.54 33.17 -25.22
CA GLY A 136 -33.88 33.13 -24.64
C GLY A 136 -33.98 32.37 -23.32
N VAL A 137 -33.86 33.10 -22.21
CA VAL A 137 -34.23 32.68 -20.85
C VAL A 137 -35.74 32.48 -20.77
N ILE A 138 -36.24 31.26 -20.46
CA ILE A 138 -37.57 31.06 -19.84
C ILE A 138 -37.54 29.81 -18.94
N SER A 139 -37.89 29.98 -17.66
CA SER A 139 -38.28 28.93 -16.72
C SER A 139 -39.56 28.22 -17.18
N ALA A 140 -39.56 26.89 -17.20
CA ALA A 140 -40.80 26.13 -17.18
C ALA A 140 -40.63 24.81 -16.42
N THR A 141 -41.44 24.68 -15.37
CA THR A 141 -41.75 23.49 -14.59
C THR A 141 -42.56 22.50 -15.43
N PHE A 142 -42.10 21.24 -15.50
CA PHE A 142 -42.87 20.03 -15.87
C PHE A 142 -42.12 18.86 -15.19
N SER A 143 -42.62 18.12 -14.21
CA SER A 143 -43.81 17.23 -14.19
C SER A 143 -43.80 16.22 -15.33
N GLY A 144 -43.05 15.12 -15.14
CA GLY A 144 -43.03 13.98 -16.05
C GLY A 144 -42.55 12.74 -15.31
N ALA A 145 -43.52 11.95 -14.82
CA ALA A 145 -43.30 10.64 -14.26
C ALA A 145 -42.92 9.64 -15.36
N VAL A 146 -41.82 8.92 -15.21
CA VAL A 146 -41.58 7.65 -15.90
C VAL A 146 -40.92 6.69 -14.91
N SER A 147 -41.59 5.55 -14.77
CA SER A 147 -41.27 4.40 -13.92
C SER A 147 -40.01 3.66 -14.35
N SER A 148 -39.14 3.35 -13.39
CA SER A 148 -38.33 2.13 -13.43
C SER A 148 -38.19 1.56 -12.03
N THR A 149 -38.61 0.31 -11.90
CA THR A 149 -38.71 -0.50 -10.69
C THR A 149 -37.33 -0.92 -10.19
N SER A 150 -36.93 -0.44 -9.01
CA SER A 150 -35.82 -0.99 -8.23
C SER A 150 -36.35 -1.86 -7.09
N LEU A 151 -35.95 -3.12 -7.10
CA LEU A 151 -36.08 -4.07 -5.99
C LEU A 151 -34.95 -3.79 -5.00
N THR A 152 -35.28 -3.35 -3.78
CA THR A 152 -34.50 -3.57 -2.54
C THR A 152 -35.34 -3.16 -1.33
N ASN A 153 -36.11 -4.09 -0.77
CA ASN A 153 -36.65 -3.95 0.59
C ASN A 153 -35.62 -4.54 1.57
N GLY A 154 -35.00 -3.66 2.37
CA GLY A 154 -34.24 -3.99 3.57
C GLY A 154 -34.45 -2.86 4.60
N PRO A 155 -34.53 -3.15 5.90
CA PRO A 155 -35.11 -2.23 6.88
C PRO A 155 -34.21 -1.01 7.12
N THR A 156 -34.83 0.16 7.06
CA THR A 156 -34.30 1.46 7.46
C THR A 156 -33.80 1.40 8.92
N PRO A 157 -32.55 1.82 9.22
CA PRO A 157 -32.11 1.95 10.60
C PRO A 157 -32.86 3.11 11.27
N PHE A 158 -33.53 2.83 12.38
CA PHE A 158 -34.11 3.83 13.27
C PHE A 158 -32.96 4.67 13.88
N TYR A 159 -32.86 5.94 13.49
CA TYR A 159 -32.02 6.92 14.19
C TYR A 159 -32.70 7.37 15.50
N PRO A 160 -31.97 7.47 16.63
CA PRO A 160 -32.48 8.11 17.82
C PRO A 160 -32.61 9.63 17.62
N SER A 161 -33.58 10.23 18.31
CA SER A 161 -33.97 11.64 18.26
C SER A 161 -32.77 12.60 18.26
N SER A 162 -32.53 13.29 17.14
CA SER A 162 -31.42 14.23 16.99
C SER A 162 -31.57 15.41 17.95
N THR A 163 -30.68 15.52 18.94
CA THR A 163 -30.62 16.69 19.82
C THR A 163 -29.82 17.79 19.12
N THR A 164 -30.49 18.83 18.65
CA THR A 164 -29.88 19.99 18.02
C THR A 164 -29.35 20.96 19.08
N GLN A 165 -28.07 21.30 19.02
CA GLN A 165 -27.50 22.39 19.83
C GLN A 165 -27.28 23.62 18.95
N ARG A 166 -27.79 24.77 19.38
CA ARG A 166 -27.49 26.08 18.81
C ARG A 166 -26.51 26.80 19.74
N SER A 167 -25.27 26.96 19.29
CA SER A 167 -24.27 27.78 19.97
C SER A 167 -23.62 28.68 18.92
N GLY A 168 -23.62 29.99 19.13
CA GLY A 168 -22.93 30.95 18.26
C GLY A 168 -23.50 31.15 16.84
N GLY A 169 -24.71 30.66 16.56
CA GLY A 169 -25.33 30.75 15.22
C GLY A 169 -25.12 29.53 14.32
N GLU A 170 -24.36 28.53 14.78
CA GLU A 170 -24.16 27.26 14.07
C GLU A 170 -25.04 26.17 14.69
N THR A 171 -25.65 25.33 13.84
CA THR A 171 -26.47 24.20 14.28
C THR A 171 -25.62 22.94 14.26
N TRP A 172 -25.59 22.18 15.35
CA TRP A 172 -24.82 20.94 15.48
C TRP A 172 -25.74 19.73 15.60
N PHE A 173 -25.45 18.67 14.82
CA PHE A 173 -26.15 17.40 14.88
C PHE A 173 -25.29 16.32 15.50
N GLU A 174 -25.80 15.61 16.50
CA GLU A 174 -25.12 14.47 17.09
C GLU A 174 -25.04 13.32 16.06
N VAL A 175 -23.81 12.87 15.76
CA VAL A 175 -23.52 11.79 14.79
C VAL A 175 -22.92 10.55 15.44
N GLY A 176 -22.51 10.62 16.71
CA GLY A 176 -21.93 9.48 17.42
C GLY A 176 -21.87 9.66 18.94
N ARG A 177 -21.80 8.54 19.66
CA ARG A 177 -21.69 8.48 21.14
C ARG A 177 -20.51 7.65 21.64
N SER A 178 -19.72 7.10 20.72
CA SER A 178 -18.51 6.34 21.04
C SER A 178 -17.33 7.28 21.25
N LYS A 179 -16.28 6.80 21.93
CA LYS A 179 -15.01 7.52 22.03
C LYS A 179 -14.44 7.80 20.63
N THR A 180 -14.49 6.79 19.76
CA THR A 180 -14.04 6.89 18.36
C THR A 180 -15.19 7.26 17.42
N TYR A 181 -14.85 7.77 16.24
CA TYR A 181 -15.81 8.05 15.17
C TYR A 181 -15.16 7.88 13.80
N THR A 182 -15.84 7.21 12.88
CA THR A 182 -15.38 7.05 11.49
C THR A 182 -16.20 7.94 10.58
N PRO A 183 -15.63 9.01 10.01
CA PRO A 183 -16.36 9.91 9.13
C PRO A 183 -16.94 9.20 7.91
N SER A 184 -18.18 9.52 7.60
CA SER A 184 -18.93 9.03 6.44
C SER A 184 -18.85 10.00 5.25
N ALA A 185 -19.36 9.60 4.10
CA ALA A 185 -19.45 10.48 2.93
C ALA A 185 -20.32 11.72 3.19
N GLU A 186 -21.31 11.64 4.08
CA GLU A 186 -22.15 12.78 4.46
C GLU A 186 -21.41 13.81 5.31
N ASP A 187 -20.29 13.43 5.91
CA ASP A 187 -19.50 14.34 6.74
C ASP A 187 -18.55 15.19 5.90
N ILE A 188 -18.35 14.87 4.61
CA ILE A 188 -17.43 15.57 3.71
C ILE A 188 -17.75 17.08 3.69
N GLY A 189 -16.70 17.89 3.88
CA GLY A 189 -16.80 19.34 3.91
C GLY A 189 -17.30 19.90 5.26
N HIS A 190 -17.76 19.06 6.18
CA HIS A 190 -18.22 19.49 7.50
C HIS A 190 -17.10 19.41 8.55
N VAL A 191 -17.17 20.29 9.55
CA VAL A 191 -16.37 20.19 10.77
C VAL A 191 -17.07 19.24 11.74
N LEU A 192 -16.28 18.39 12.38
CA LEU A 192 -16.72 17.53 13.47
C LEU A 192 -16.31 18.14 14.81
N LYS A 193 -17.20 18.01 15.80
CA LYS A 193 -16.94 18.36 17.21
C LYS A 193 -16.94 17.09 18.04
N PHE A 194 -15.88 16.85 18.79
CA PHE A 194 -15.85 15.81 19.83
C PHE A 194 -16.05 16.46 21.19
N GLU A 195 -16.88 15.84 22.03
CA GLU A 195 -17.09 16.20 23.44
C GLU A 195 -16.84 15.00 24.34
N CYS A 196 -16.16 15.26 25.46
CA CYS A 196 -15.89 14.33 26.54
C CYS A 196 -16.31 14.97 27.85
N VAL A 197 -17.11 14.26 28.65
CA VAL A 197 -17.59 14.74 29.94
C VAL A 197 -17.54 13.62 30.98
N VAL A 198 -17.14 13.97 32.20
CA VAL A 198 -17.22 13.08 33.36
C VAL A 198 -18.65 13.07 33.87
N ILE A 199 -19.23 11.89 34.04
CA ILE A 199 -20.58 11.69 34.56
C ILE A 199 -20.50 10.98 35.91
N ASP A 200 -21.28 11.47 36.86
CA ASP A 200 -21.52 10.79 38.14
C ASP A 200 -22.50 9.62 37.92
N ALA A 201 -22.12 8.43 38.37
CA ALA A 201 -22.83 7.18 38.09
C ALA A 201 -24.19 7.09 38.80
N GLU A 202 -24.36 7.75 39.94
CA GLU A 202 -25.59 7.73 40.72
C GLU A 202 -26.59 8.77 40.19
N THR A 203 -26.14 10.01 40.07
CA THR A 203 -26.99 11.14 39.65
C THR A 203 -27.21 11.18 38.13
N LYS A 204 -26.34 10.53 37.36
CA LYS A 204 -26.28 10.60 35.88
C LYS A 204 -26.06 12.02 35.35
N LEU A 205 -25.56 12.93 36.20
CA LEU A 205 -25.29 14.32 35.86
C LEU A 205 -23.80 14.56 35.55
N PRO A 206 -23.48 15.57 34.73
CA PRO A 206 -22.10 16.00 34.51
C PRO A 206 -21.41 16.43 35.80
N SER A 207 -20.24 15.87 36.06
CA SER A 207 -19.39 16.21 37.21
C SER A 207 -18.09 16.84 36.71
N GLY A 208 -18.21 18.07 36.18
CA GLY A 208 -17.08 18.84 35.65
C GLY A 208 -17.34 19.50 34.29
N PRO A 209 -16.37 20.26 33.75
CA PRO A 209 -16.52 20.91 32.45
C PRO A 209 -16.55 19.90 31.30
N VAL A 210 -17.31 20.23 30.25
CA VAL A 210 -17.25 19.50 28.98
C VAL A 210 -15.94 19.85 28.29
N ASN A 211 -15.14 18.83 27.99
CA ASN A 211 -13.90 18.98 27.23
C ASN A 211 -14.22 18.72 25.77
N SER A 212 -13.98 19.71 24.90
CA SER A 212 -14.32 19.61 23.48
C SER A 212 -13.14 19.94 22.57
N LEU A 213 -13.13 19.34 21.38
CA LEU A 213 -12.24 19.71 20.28
C LEU A 213 -13.03 19.80 18.97
N LEU A 214 -12.52 20.60 18.05
CA LEU A 214 -13.03 20.73 16.68
C LEU A 214 -12.00 20.17 15.71
N THR A 215 -12.48 19.51 14.67
CA THR A 215 -11.64 19.07 13.56
C THR A 215 -11.52 20.15 12.49
N SER A 216 -10.57 20.00 11.58
CA SER A 216 -10.68 20.55 10.23
C SER A 216 -11.87 19.91 9.49
N ARG A 217 -12.22 20.43 8.31
CA ARG A 217 -13.29 19.85 7.48
C ARG A 217 -12.93 18.43 7.04
N VAL A 218 -13.90 17.52 7.07
CA VAL A 218 -13.71 16.15 6.56
C VAL A 218 -13.41 16.20 5.07
N ILE A 219 -12.40 15.46 4.64
CA ILE A 219 -12.02 15.36 3.23
C ILE A 219 -12.27 13.93 2.71
N PRO A 220 -12.58 13.78 1.40
CA PRO A 220 -12.63 12.46 0.80
C PRO A 220 -11.25 11.80 0.87
N ALA A 221 -11.20 10.48 1.01
CA ALA A 221 -9.96 9.74 0.92
C ALA A 221 -9.37 9.89 -0.51
N PRO A 222 -8.13 10.38 -0.65
CA PRO A 222 -7.42 10.31 -1.93
C PRO A 222 -7.46 8.89 -2.51
N SER A 223 -7.62 8.81 -3.83
CA SER A 223 -7.56 7.55 -4.57
C SER A 223 -6.61 7.73 -5.75
N PRO A 224 -5.44 7.08 -5.76
CA PRO A 224 -4.58 7.07 -6.94
C PRO A 224 -5.33 6.41 -8.11
N SER A 225 -4.94 6.76 -9.33
CA SER A 225 -5.42 6.06 -10.52
C SER A 225 -5.02 4.58 -10.42
N PRO A 226 -5.95 3.64 -10.68
CA PRO A 226 -5.61 2.22 -10.72
C PRO A 226 -4.51 1.95 -11.75
N ARG A 227 -3.52 1.14 -11.38
CA ARG A 227 -2.47 0.66 -12.28
C ARG A 227 -2.95 -0.55 -13.06
N CYS A 228 -2.55 -0.68 -14.33
CA CYS A 228 -2.95 -1.82 -15.18
C CYS A 228 -1.81 -2.83 -15.40
N LEU A 229 -2.20 -4.10 -15.61
CA LEU A 229 -1.28 -5.13 -16.11
C LEU A 229 -1.02 -4.91 -17.60
N VAL A 230 0.25 -4.79 -17.96
CA VAL A 230 0.73 -4.64 -19.33
C VAL A 230 1.24 -6.00 -19.81
N PRO A 231 0.66 -6.57 -20.88
CA PRO A 231 1.16 -7.81 -21.48
C PRO A 231 2.62 -7.66 -21.93
N VAL A 232 3.44 -8.70 -21.77
CA VAL A 232 4.86 -8.71 -22.20
C VAL A 232 5.20 -9.88 -23.13
N SER A 233 4.28 -10.83 -23.31
CA SER A 233 4.44 -11.94 -24.26
C SER A 233 4.00 -11.53 -25.67
N GLY A 234 4.90 -11.60 -26.65
CA GLY A 234 4.69 -11.22 -28.05
C GLY A 234 3.95 -12.25 -28.90
N VAL A 235 2.96 -12.96 -28.35
CA VAL A 235 2.10 -13.86 -29.11
C VAL A 235 0.68 -13.34 -28.99
N ASP A 236 0.06 -13.05 -30.13
CA ASP A 236 -1.37 -12.78 -30.28
C ASP A 236 -2.16 -13.94 -29.64
N VAL A 237 -2.48 -13.84 -28.35
CA VAL A 237 -3.47 -14.70 -27.71
C VAL A 237 -4.84 -14.17 -28.13
N ILE A 238 -5.21 -14.45 -29.38
CA ILE A 238 -6.62 -14.50 -29.79
C ILE A 238 -7.21 -15.69 -29.02
N GLY A 239 -7.74 -15.42 -27.84
CA GLY A 239 -8.31 -16.44 -26.96
C GLY A 239 -9.23 -15.83 -25.91
N ASN A 240 -10.53 -15.87 -26.21
CA ASN A 240 -11.71 -15.61 -25.37
C ASN A 240 -11.49 -14.74 -24.12
N LEU A 241 -11.76 -13.45 -24.28
CA LEU A 241 -12.08 -12.54 -23.18
C LEU A 241 -13.28 -13.11 -22.40
N ASP A 242 -13.11 -13.32 -21.10
CA ASP A 242 -14.24 -13.48 -20.20
C ASP A 242 -14.99 -12.13 -20.05
N SER A 243 -16.19 -12.14 -19.47
CA SER A 243 -17.04 -10.95 -19.30
C SER A 243 -16.41 -9.82 -18.46
N ASN A 244 -15.19 -10.04 -17.93
CA ASN A 244 -14.38 -9.10 -17.17
C ASN A 244 -13.07 -8.69 -17.89
N GLY A 245 -12.88 -9.06 -19.16
CA GLY A 245 -11.74 -8.61 -19.97
C GLY A 245 -10.40 -9.29 -19.67
N ARG A 246 -10.39 -10.47 -19.05
CA ARG A 246 -9.16 -11.25 -18.78
C ARG A 246 -8.96 -12.33 -19.84
N ALA A 247 -7.83 -12.28 -20.53
CA ALA A 247 -7.31 -13.43 -21.26
C ALA A 247 -6.74 -14.45 -20.25
N SER A 248 -7.59 -15.28 -19.64
CA SER A 248 -7.12 -16.34 -18.75
C SER A 248 -6.64 -17.53 -19.57
N SER A 249 -5.34 -17.58 -19.84
CA SER A 249 -4.69 -18.84 -20.24
C SER A 249 -4.90 -19.87 -19.12
N SER A 250 -5.36 -21.07 -19.48
CA SER A 250 -5.54 -22.16 -18.49
C SER A 250 -4.19 -22.45 -17.81
N GLY A 251 -4.05 -22.13 -16.53
CA GLY A 251 -2.81 -22.35 -15.78
C GLY A 251 -2.02 -21.10 -15.38
N SER A 252 -2.52 -19.89 -15.64
CA SER A 252 -1.88 -18.65 -15.17
C SER A 252 -2.23 -18.29 -13.72
N PHE A 253 -1.34 -17.51 -13.09
CA PHE A 253 -1.51 -16.97 -11.76
C PHE A 253 -0.71 -15.68 -11.56
N THR A 254 -1.06 -14.89 -10.56
CA THR A 254 -0.42 -13.59 -10.29
C THR A 254 0.31 -13.55 -8.94
N VAL A 255 1.39 -12.75 -8.88
CA VAL A 255 2.25 -12.61 -7.71
C VAL A 255 2.54 -11.13 -7.46
N LEU A 256 2.13 -10.63 -6.29
CA LEU A 256 2.42 -9.28 -5.80
C LEU A 256 3.62 -9.33 -4.85
N SER A 257 4.56 -8.40 -4.98
CA SER A 257 5.61 -8.11 -3.99
C SER A 257 5.51 -6.65 -3.57
N TYR A 258 5.46 -6.38 -2.27
CA TYR A 258 5.28 -5.02 -1.79
C TYR A 258 5.83 -4.79 -0.37
N ASN A 259 6.81 -3.90 -0.22
CA ASN A 259 7.19 -3.33 1.06
C ASN A 259 6.15 -2.29 1.46
N ILE A 260 5.44 -2.53 2.58
CA ILE A 260 4.28 -1.72 2.97
C ILE A 260 4.60 -0.60 3.98
N LEU A 261 5.88 -0.38 4.28
CA LEU A 261 6.37 0.60 5.26
C LEU A 261 5.78 0.38 6.67
N ALA A 262 6.53 -0.26 7.55
CA ALA A 262 6.08 -0.48 8.93
C ALA A 262 5.77 0.87 9.62
N ASP A 263 4.74 0.91 10.48
CA ASP A 263 4.34 2.15 11.17
C ASP A 263 5.41 2.69 12.11
N VAL A 264 6.25 1.80 12.67
CA VAL A 264 7.41 2.22 13.46
C VAL A 264 8.43 3.03 12.64
N TYR A 265 8.45 2.89 11.32
CA TYR A 265 9.35 3.65 10.44
C TYR A 265 8.68 4.87 9.79
N ALA A 266 7.34 4.91 9.72
CA ALA A 266 6.55 5.99 9.13
C ALA A 266 6.51 7.29 9.98
N THR A 267 7.68 7.80 10.37
CA THR A 267 7.81 8.96 11.27
C THR A 267 7.78 10.29 10.50
N SER A 268 7.30 11.36 11.16
CA SER A 268 7.33 12.71 10.59
C SER A 268 8.74 13.29 10.42
N GLU A 269 9.75 12.70 11.07
CA GLU A 269 11.15 13.09 10.88
C GLU A 269 11.66 12.60 9.52
N SER A 270 11.51 11.29 9.26
CA SER A 270 11.88 10.67 7.98
C SER A 270 11.04 11.17 6.80
N TYR A 271 9.74 11.43 7.04
CA TYR A 271 8.78 11.77 6.00
C TYR A 271 8.14 13.15 6.22
N SER A 272 8.94 14.15 6.59
CA SER A 272 8.48 15.53 6.90
C SER A 272 7.69 16.24 5.79
N TYR A 273 7.75 15.75 4.55
CA TYR A 273 6.97 16.23 3.41
C TYR A 273 5.55 15.63 3.34
N CYS A 274 5.32 14.49 3.98
CA CYS A 274 4.03 13.81 3.96
C CYS A 274 3.16 14.30 5.13
N PRO A 275 1.91 14.72 4.89
CA PRO A 275 1.01 15.16 5.96
C PRO A 275 0.84 14.09 7.03
N SER A 276 0.79 14.48 8.31
CA SER A 276 0.69 13.54 9.44
C SER A 276 -0.54 12.63 9.36
N TRP A 277 -1.67 13.11 8.85
CA TRP A 277 -2.85 12.27 8.61
C TRP A 277 -2.59 11.18 7.57
N ALA A 278 -1.81 11.48 6.52
CA ALA A 278 -1.48 10.54 5.45
C ALA A 278 -0.42 9.52 5.90
N LEU A 279 0.45 9.91 6.84
CA LEU A 279 1.40 8.99 7.49
C LEU A 279 0.74 8.08 8.53
N SER A 280 -0.38 8.51 9.12
CA SER A 280 -1.02 7.76 10.20
C SER A 280 -1.41 6.34 9.78
N TRP A 281 -1.15 5.36 10.64
CA TRP A 281 -1.54 3.97 10.39
C TRP A 281 -3.01 3.80 10.04
N ALA A 282 -3.90 4.54 10.74
CA ALA A 282 -5.35 4.47 10.52
C ALA A 282 -5.74 4.76 9.07
N TYR A 283 -5.04 5.71 8.43
CA TYR A 283 -5.21 6.04 7.03
C TYR A 283 -4.50 5.02 6.12
N ARG A 284 -3.20 4.80 6.34
CA ARG A 284 -2.36 3.95 5.49
C ARG A 284 -2.91 2.54 5.37
N ARG A 285 -3.35 1.92 6.47
CA ARG A 285 -3.86 0.54 6.47
C ARG A 285 -5.05 0.33 5.53
N GLN A 286 -5.96 1.31 5.45
CA GLN A 286 -7.14 1.21 4.60
C GLN A 286 -6.78 1.34 3.12
N ASN A 287 -5.84 2.24 2.81
CA ASN A 287 -5.35 2.40 1.44
C ASN A 287 -4.51 1.21 0.98
N LEU A 288 -3.60 0.71 1.82
CA LEU A 288 -2.82 -0.49 1.56
C LEU A 288 -3.72 -1.70 1.30
N LEU A 289 -4.75 -1.91 2.14
CA LEU A 289 -5.71 -2.99 1.93
C LEU A 289 -6.45 -2.83 0.60
N ARG A 290 -6.94 -1.62 0.29
CA ARG A 290 -7.64 -1.33 -0.97
C ARG A 290 -6.76 -1.60 -2.18
N GLU A 291 -5.50 -1.19 -2.13
CA GLU A 291 -4.53 -1.42 -3.20
C GLU A 291 -4.24 -2.92 -3.38
N ILE A 292 -3.90 -3.63 -2.30
CA ILE A 292 -3.59 -5.07 -2.33
C ILE A 292 -4.78 -5.88 -2.86
N VAL A 293 -5.99 -5.61 -2.36
CA VAL A 293 -7.22 -6.29 -2.80
C VAL A 293 -7.56 -5.94 -4.25
N GLY A 294 -7.37 -4.68 -4.65
CA GLY A 294 -7.65 -4.19 -6.00
C GLY A 294 -6.79 -4.85 -7.08
N TYR A 295 -5.59 -5.30 -6.74
CA TYR A 295 -4.74 -6.07 -7.67
C TYR A 295 -5.22 -7.50 -7.90
N HIS A 296 -6.07 -8.05 -7.03
CA HIS A 296 -6.58 -9.43 -7.12
C HIS A 296 -5.46 -10.49 -7.34
N ALA A 297 -4.32 -10.31 -6.68
CA ALA A 297 -3.16 -11.18 -6.87
C ALA A 297 -3.42 -12.58 -6.28
N ASP A 298 -3.01 -13.67 -6.94
CA ASP A 298 -3.21 -15.01 -6.37
C ASP A 298 -2.26 -15.31 -5.20
N ILE A 299 -1.07 -14.69 -5.22
CA ILE A 299 -0.05 -14.74 -4.18
C ILE A 299 0.41 -13.31 -3.86
N VAL A 300 0.54 -12.97 -2.58
CA VAL A 300 0.99 -11.66 -2.10
C VAL A 300 2.14 -11.83 -1.12
N CYS A 301 3.29 -11.24 -1.44
CA CYS A 301 4.49 -11.19 -0.62
C CYS A 301 4.67 -9.77 -0.07
N LEU A 302 4.45 -9.58 1.23
CA LEU A 302 4.63 -8.30 1.90
C LEU A 302 5.90 -8.29 2.76
N GLN A 303 6.61 -7.16 2.76
CA GLN A 303 7.72 -6.84 3.66
C GLN A 303 7.31 -5.73 4.62
N GLU A 304 8.02 -5.58 5.74
CA GLU A 304 7.74 -4.59 6.79
C GLU A 304 6.34 -4.67 7.42
N VAL A 305 5.82 -5.90 7.55
CA VAL A 305 4.54 -6.11 8.22
C VAL A 305 4.75 -6.20 9.72
N GLN A 306 4.33 -5.18 10.48
CA GLN A 306 4.34 -5.21 11.94
C GLN A 306 3.42 -6.30 12.51
N SER A 307 3.88 -6.99 13.56
CA SER A 307 3.21 -8.18 14.07
C SER A 307 1.78 -7.93 14.58
N ASN A 308 1.55 -6.85 15.34
CA ASN A 308 0.20 -6.45 15.75
C ASN A 308 -0.71 -6.09 14.56
N HIS A 309 -0.16 -5.48 13.51
CA HIS A 309 -0.91 -5.11 12.31
C HIS A 309 -1.23 -6.33 11.44
N PHE A 310 -0.34 -7.32 11.41
CA PHE A 310 -0.62 -8.61 10.80
C PHE A 310 -1.81 -9.29 11.49
N GLU A 311 -1.75 -9.47 12.81
CA GLU A 311 -2.75 -10.20 13.59
C GLU A 311 -4.10 -9.49 13.65
N ALA A 312 -4.10 -8.18 13.91
CA ALA A 312 -5.34 -7.42 14.14
C ALA A 312 -6.00 -6.90 12.84
N PHE A 313 -5.25 -6.82 11.72
CA PHE A 313 -5.75 -6.17 10.50
C PHE A 313 -5.51 -7.00 9.24
N PHE A 314 -4.28 -7.19 8.78
CA PHE A 314 -4.05 -7.80 7.46
C PHE A 314 -4.53 -9.25 7.36
N ALA A 315 -4.26 -10.09 8.36
CA ALA A 315 -4.70 -11.48 8.36
C ALA A 315 -6.24 -11.60 8.32
N PRO A 316 -7.02 -10.98 9.23
CA PRO A 316 -8.47 -11.07 9.19
C PRO A 316 -9.11 -10.36 7.99
N GLU A 317 -8.56 -9.23 7.51
CA GLU A 317 -9.15 -8.54 6.35
C GLU A 317 -8.89 -9.31 5.04
N LEU A 318 -7.68 -9.82 4.80
CA LEU A 318 -7.40 -10.63 3.60
C LEU A 318 -8.06 -12.01 3.67
N ASP A 319 -8.34 -12.55 4.87
CA ASP A 319 -9.14 -13.76 5.03
C ASP A 319 -10.54 -13.61 4.41
N LYS A 320 -11.20 -12.46 4.61
CA LYS A 320 -12.51 -12.13 4.00
C LYS A 320 -12.46 -12.14 2.47
N HIS A 321 -11.27 -11.92 1.89
CA HIS A 321 -11.01 -11.97 0.45
C HIS A 321 -10.49 -13.35 -0.03
N GLY A 322 -10.55 -14.38 0.81
CA GLY A 322 -10.22 -15.77 0.44
C GLY A 322 -8.73 -16.12 0.54
N TYR A 323 -7.91 -15.26 1.14
CA TYR A 323 -6.48 -15.52 1.32
C TYR A 323 -6.20 -16.32 2.59
N GLN A 324 -5.28 -17.26 2.52
CA GLN A 324 -4.60 -17.83 3.67
C GLN A 324 -3.25 -17.12 3.85
N ALA A 325 -2.85 -16.89 5.10
CA ALA A 325 -1.65 -16.14 5.43
C ALA A 325 -0.60 -17.01 6.14
N LEU A 326 0.67 -16.78 5.84
CA LEU A 326 1.82 -17.24 6.61
C LEU A 326 2.71 -16.04 6.93
N TYR A 327 3.23 -15.97 8.15
CA TYR A 327 4.02 -14.83 8.60
C TYR A 327 5.31 -15.26 9.28
N LYS A 328 6.37 -14.49 9.09
CA LYS A 328 7.63 -14.59 9.82
C LYS A 328 8.04 -13.20 10.29
N ARG A 329 7.90 -12.95 11.59
CA ARG A 329 8.47 -11.79 12.27
C ARG A 329 9.98 -11.88 12.39
N LYS A 330 10.64 -10.72 12.44
CA LYS A 330 12.01 -10.59 12.94
C LYS A 330 12.08 -10.95 14.43
N THR A 331 13.28 -11.16 14.99
CA THR A 331 13.45 -11.84 16.28
C THR A 331 14.10 -11.00 17.39
N ASN A 332 14.78 -9.92 17.06
CA ASN A 332 15.32 -9.01 18.06
C ASN A 332 14.18 -8.14 18.60
N GLU A 333 13.97 -8.24 19.91
CA GLU A 333 13.19 -7.27 20.65
C GLU A 333 13.94 -5.94 20.53
N VAL A 334 13.41 -5.01 19.73
CA VAL A 334 13.89 -3.62 19.74
C VAL A 334 13.87 -3.17 21.20
N TYR A 335 14.92 -2.48 21.64
CA TYR A 335 15.10 -1.94 23.00
C TYR A 335 13.89 -1.15 23.57
N SER A 336 12.85 -0.92 22.76
CA SER A 336 11.53 -0.40 23.11
C SER A 336 10.66 -1.30 24.01
N GLY A 337 11.05 -2.55 24.29
CA GLY A 337 10.35 -3.42 25.26
C GLY A 337 8.95 -3.89 24.85
N ASN A 338 8.49 -3.59 23.62
CA ASN A 338 7.21 -4.04 23.09
C ASN A 338 7.40 -4.93 21.85
N THR A 339 7.24 -6.25 22.04
CA THR A 339 7.38 -7.25 20.98
C THR A 339 6.32 -7.14 19.88
N GLN A 340 5.24 -6.39 20.12
CA GLN A 340 4.13 -6.22 19.18
C GLN A 340 4.46 -5.31 17.99
N THR A 341 5.49 -4.47 18.08
CA THR A 341 5.85 -3.51 17.01
C THR A 341 6.92 -4.02 16.06
N ILE A 342 7.42 -5.23 16.28
CA ILE A 342 8.43 -5.88 15.42
C ILE A 342 7.80 -6.22 14.07
N ASP A 343 8.48 -5.87 12.99
CA ASP A 343 8.06 -6.15 11.62
C ASP A 343 8.56 -7.51 11.10
N GLY A 344 8.16 -7.85 9.87
CA GLY A 344 8.50 -9.13 9.26
C GLY A 344 7.97 -9.28 7.84
N CYS A 345 8.05 -10.51 7.34
CA CYS A 345 7.58 -10.88 6.01
C CYS A 345 6.31 -11.72 6.10
N ALA A 346 5.28 -11.37 5.32
CA ALA A 346 4.03 -12.11 5.21
C ALA A 346 3.83 -12.62 3.78
N THR A 347 3.37 -13.87 3.63
CA THR A 347 2.95 -14.44 2.35
C THR A 347 1.50 -14.86 2.44
N PHE A 348 0.66 -14.24 1.63
CA PHE A 348 -0.75 -14.58 1.48
C PHE A 348 -0.96 -15.30 0.14
N PHE A 349 -1.89 -16.25 0.09
CA PHE A 349 -2.25 -16.94 -1.15
C PHE A 349 -3.72 -17.34 -1.13
N ARG A 350 -4.35 -17.31 -2.30
CA ARG A 350 -5.77 -17.66 -2.47
C ARG A 350 -6.03 -19.14 -2.19
N ARG A 351 -6.92 -19.44 -1.25
CA ARG A 351 -7.24 -20.83 -0.82
C ARG A 351 -7.86 -21.68 -1.91
N ASP A 352 -8.61 -21.06 -2.82
CA ASP A 352 -9.23 -21.73 -3.96
C ASP A 352 -8.23 -22.06 -5.07
N ARG A 353 -7.08 -21.38 -5.09
CA ARG A 353 -6.04 -21.56 -6.12
C ARG A 353 -4.81 -22.29 -5.62
N PHE A 354 -4.49 -22.20 -4.34
CA PHE A 354 -3.30 -22.82 -3.76
C PHE A 354 -3.61 -23.52 -2.43
N ALA A 355 -2.88 -24.59 -2.15
CA ALA A 355 -2.77 -25.20 -0.83
C ALA A 355 -1.35 -25.06 -0.30
N HIS A 356 -1.21 -24.80 1.01
CA HIS A 356 0.08 -24.85 1.67
C HIS A 356 0.59 -26.29 1.77
N VAL A 357 1.85 -26.51 1.40
CA VAL A 357 2.53 -27.82 1.54
C VAL A 357 3.61 -27.77 2.60
N LYS A 358 4.48 -26.75 2.53
CA LYS A 358 5.60 -26.63 3.46
C LYS A 358 6.02 -25.17 3.63
N LYS A 359 6.50 -24.85 4.83
CA LYS A 359 7.06 -23.54 5.19
C LYS A 359 8.49 -23.74 5.67
N TYR A 360 9.40 -22.86 5.25
CA TYR A 360 10.74 -22.73 5.80
C TYR A 360 10.96 -21.29 6.23
N GLU A 361 11.43 -21.11 7.45
CA GLU A 361 11.77 -19.81 8.01
C GLU A 361 13.28 -19.67 8.06
N VAL A 362 13.79 -18.63 7.43
CA VAL A 362 15.21 -18.29 7.47
C VAL A 362 15.38 -17.13 8.45
N GLU A 363 16.11 -17.36 9.52
CA GLU A 363 16.60 -16.32 10.42
C GLU A 363 18.07 -16.14 10.16
N PHE A 364 18.45 -15.00 9.55
CA PHE A 364 19.84 -14.76 9.21
C PHE A 364 20.72 -14.69 10.46
N ASN A 365 20.19 -14.28 11.62
CA ASN A 365 20.92 -14.35 12.89
C ASN A 365 21.33 -15.78 13.26
N LYS A 366 20.42 -16.76 13.12
CA LYS A 366 20.72 -18.18 13.37
C LYS A 366 21.72 -18.74 12.34
N ALA A 367 21.61 -18.33 11.08
CA ALA A 367 22.57 -18.69 10.04
C ALA A 367 23.96 -18.10 10.33
N ALA A 368 24.03 -16.86 10.81
CA ALA A 368 25.27 -16.19 11.20
C ALA A 368 25.93 -16.90 12.40
N GLN A 369 25.14 -17.29 13.41
CA GLN A 369 25.63 -18.07 14.54
C GLN A 369 26.20 -19.42 14.08
N SER A 370 25.47 -20.14 13.22
CA SER A 370 25.92 -21.44 12.69
C SER A 370 27.21 -21.33 11.87
N LEU A 371 27.33 -20.29 11.05
CA LEU A 371 28.56 -19.99 10.30
C LEU A 371 29.73 -19.68 11.25
N THR A 372 29.47 -18.84 12.25
CA THR A 372 30.45 -18.39 13.23
C THR A 372 30.97 -19.57 14.06
N ASP A 373 30.11 -20.51 14.43
CA ASP A 373 30.51 -21.69 15.17
C ASP A 373 31.26 -22.72 14.34
N ALA A 374 30.92 -22.86 13.06
CA ALA A 374 31.51 -23.85 12.18
C ALA A 374 32.83 -23.42 11.53
N GLN A 375 32.99 -22.13 11.20
CA GLN A 375 34.05 -21.68 10.28
C GLN A 375 34.93 -20.55 10.83
N ILE A 376 34.52 -19.87 11.91
CA ILE A 376 35.20 -18.65 12.36
C ILE A 376 36.01 -18.91 13.65
N PRO A 377 37.29 -18.51 13.72
CA PRO A 377 38.11 -18.64 14.92
C PRO A 377 37.50 -17.93 16.14
N THR A 378 37.66 -18.51 17.33
CA THR A 378 37.07 -18.01 18.60
C THR A 378 37.28 -16.51 18.83
N ALA A 379 38.47 -15.99 18.52
CA ALA A 379 38.81 -14.58 18.68
C ALA A 379 37.96 -13.61 17.83
N GLN A 380 37.44 -14.06 16.68
CA GLN A 380 36.66 -13.25 15.75
C GLN A 380 35.16 -13.53 15.82
N LYS A 381 34.71 -14.48 16.66
CA LYS A 381 33.30 -14.87 16.73
C LYS A 381 32.38 -13.70 17.07
N LYS A 382 32.75 -12.92 18.10
CA LYS A 382 31.95 -11.77 18.56
C LYS A 382 31.84 -10.69 17.47
N SER A 383 32.95 -10.29 16.86
CA SER A 383 32.95 -9.24 15.82
C SER A 383 32.18 -9.68 14.56
N THR A 384 32.32 -10.95 14.16
CA THR A 384 31.60 -11.54 13.04
C THR A 384 30.10 -11.55 13.30
N LEU A 385 29.68 -12.03 14.46
CA LEU A 385 28.27 -12.10 14.81
C LEU A 385 27.64 -10.70 14.89
N THR A 386 28.31 -9.73 15.52
CA THR A 386 27.84 -8.33 15.56
C THR A 386 27.66 -7.72 14.16
N ARG A 387 28.51 -8.11 13.20
CA ARG A 387 28.44 -7.62 11.83
C ARG A 387 27.34 -8.31 11.01
N LEU A 388 27.12 -9.61 11.16
CA LEU A 388 26.15 -10.36 10.36
C LEU A 388 24.73 -10.43 10.96
N ALA A 389 24.60 -10.41 12.28
CA ALA A 389 23.32 -10.53 12.96
C ALA A 389 22.54 -9.20 12.92
N LYS A 390 21.81 -8.99 11.82
CA LYS A 390 20.99 -7.80 11.54
C LYS A 390 19.49 -8.04 11.59
N ASP A 391 19.09 -9.22 12.06
CA ASP A 391 17.71 -9.61 12.34
C ASP A 391 16.77 -9.65 11.13
N ASN A 392 17.32 -9.57 9.93
CA ASN A 392 16.60 -9.85 8.70
C ASN A 392 16.11 -11.31 8.69
N VAL A 393 15.03 -11.53 7.95
CA VAL A 393 14.39 -12.84 7.81
C VAL A 393 13.98 -13.09 6.36
N ALA A 394 13.82 -14.37 6.01
CA ALA A 394 13.11 -14.79 4.82
C ALA A 394 12.04 -15.84 5.15
N LEU A 395 10.95 -15.80 4.41
CA LEU A 395 9.85 -16.75 4.47
C LEU A 395 9.76 -17.48 3.14
N ILE A 396 9.99 -18.79 3.16
CA ILE A 396 9.90 -19.64 1.97
C ILE A 396 8.69 -20.56 2.13
N VAL A 397 7.80 -20.56 1.14
CA VAL A 397 6.55 -21.31 1.14
C VAL A 397 6.50 -22.19 -0.10
N VAL A 398 6.27 -23.49 0.09
CA VAL A 398 5.93 -24.40 -1.00
C VAL A 398 4.41 -24.53 -1.05
N LEU A 399 3.84 -24.17 -2.18
CA LEU A 399 2.42 -24.20 -2.48
C LEU A 399 2.13 -25.29 -3.52
N GLU A 400 0.94 -25.88 -3.42
CA GLU A 400 0.37 -26.76 -4.43
C GLU A 400 -0.71 -25.99 -5.19
N ALA A 401 -0.54 -25.82 -6.49
CA ALA A 401 -1.53 -25.21 -7.36
C ALA A 401 -2.72 -26.14 -7.54
N LYS A 402 -3.92 -25.59 -7.36
CA LYS A 402 -5.22 -26.26 -7.56
C LYS A 402 -5.80 -26.00 -8.94
N PHE A 403 -5.04 -25.32 -9.80
CA PHE A 403 -5.43 -24.93 -11.14
C PHE A 403 -4.43 -25.45 -12.17
N GLY A 404 -4.94 -25.89 -13.31
CA GLY A 404 -4.16 -26.56 -14.36
C GLY A 404 -4.93 -27.77 -14.89
N ASN A 405 -4.79 -28.06 -16.19
CA ASN A 405 -5.48 -29.16 -16.87
C ASN A 405 -5.23 -30.50 -16.16
N GLN A 406 -6.21 -30.96 -15.38
CA GLN A 406 -6.48 -32.38 -15.20
C GLN A 406 -7.03 -32.96 -16.51
N GLY A 407 -6.29 -32.79 -17.62
CA GLY A 407 -6.49 -33.60 -18.80
C GLY A 407 -6.21 -35.05 -18.42
N ALA A 408 -6.85 -35.99 -19.10
CA ALA A 408 -6.81 -37.43 -18.82
C ALA A 408 -5.39 -38.02 -18.63
N ASP A 409 -4.33 -37.36 -19.11
CA ASP A 409 -2.92 -37.76 -19.01
C ASP A 409 -2.16 -37.29 -17.75
N ASN A 410 -2.73 -36.41 -16.91
CA ASN A 410 -2.07 -35.83 -15.72
C ASN A 410 -2.81 -36.10 -14.39
N LEU A 411 -3.63 -37.15 -14.34
CA LEU A 411 -4.31 -37.56 -13.10
C LEU A 411 -3.26 -37.94 -12.03
N GLY A 412 -3.10 -37.09 -11.00
CA GLY A 412 -2.32 -37.39 -9.80
C GLY A 412 -0.97 -36.70 -9.62
N LYS A 413 -0.52 -35.82 -10.53
CA LYS A 413 0.72 -35.04 -10.32
C LYS A 413 0.43 -33.68 -9.67
N ARG A 414 0.94 -33.50 -8.44
CA ARG A 414 0.89 -32.24 -7.70
C ARG A 414 1.73 -31.19 -8.43
N GLN A 415 1.13 -30.06 -8.79
CA GLN A 415 1.86 -28.92 -9.35
C GLN A 415 2.34 -28.05 -8.20
N LEU A 416 3.63 -28.13 -7.89
CA LEU A 416 4.23 -27.36 -6.80
C LEU A 416 4.82 -26.04 -7.31
N LEU A 417 4.86 -25.05 -6.42
CA LEU A 417 5.47 -23.74 -6.62
C LEU A 417 6.18 -23.33 -5.33
N CYS A 418 7.44 -22.90 -5.42
CA CYS A 418 8.20 -22.40 -4.28
C CYS A 418 8.23 -20.87 -4.34
N VAL A 419 7.76 -20.21 -3.30
CA VAL A 419 7.73 -18.74 -3.19
C VAL A 419 8.58 -18.32 -2.00
N ALA A 420 9.65 -17.57 -2.27
CA ALA A 420 10.45 -16.92 -1.25
C ALA A 420 10.05 -15.44 -1.14
N ASN A 421 9.94 -14.95 0.09
CA ASN A 421 9.73 -13.56 0.44
C ASN A 421 10.79 -13.14 1.46
N THR A 422 11.54 -12.08 1.22
CA THR A 422 12.63 -11.63 2.10
C THR A 422 12.66 -10.11 2.23
N HIS A 423 13.24 -9.64 3.34
CA HIS A 423 13.66 -8.25 3.52
C HIS A 423 15.13 -8.22 3.96
N VAL A 424 16.03 -7.93 3.02
CA VAL A 424 17.50 -7.89 3.22
C VAL A 424 17.92 -6.60 3.93
N ASN A 425 19.05 -6.62 4.63
CA ASN A 425 19.57 -5.48 5.40
C ASN A 425 19.59 -4.16 4.61
N ASP A 426 19.08 -3.06 5.19
CA ASP A 426 19.00 -1.74 4.55
C ASP A 426 20.34 -1.00 4.48
N HIS A 427 21.19 -1.14 5.52
CA HIS A 427 22.37 -0.29 5.71
C HIS A 427 23.32 -0.29 4.50
N GLN A 428 23.54 0.89 3.91
CA GLN A 428 24.24 1.03 2.63
C GLN A 428 25.70 0.54 2.69
N ASP A 429 26.40 0.75 3.80
CA ASP A 429 27.80 0.33 3.98
C ASP A 429 28.00 -1.18 4.23
N LEU A 430 26.90 -1.93 4.45
CA LEU A 430 26.96 -3.36 4.78
C LEU A 430 26.71 -4.25 3.56
N LYS A 431 27.33 -3.90 2.44
CA LYS A 431 27.18 -4.62 1.16
C LYS A 431 27.55 -6.11 1.24
N ASP A 432 28.58 -6.42 2.03
CA ASP A 432 28.98 -7.80 2.36
C ASP A 432 27.88 -8.54 3.11
N VAL A 433 27.23 -7.91 4.09
CA VAL A 433 26.12 -8.51 4.83
C VAL A 433 24.95 -8.81 3.89
N LYS A 434 24.59 -7.85 3.01
CA LYS A 434 23.53 -8.04 2.00
C LYS A 434 23.86 -9.22 1.08
N LEU A 435 25.10 -9.27 0.56
CA LEU A 435 25.56 -10.35 -0.31
C LEU A 435 25.55 -11.71 0.40
N TRP A 436 25.97 -11.75 1.66
CA TRP A 436 25.95 -12.97 2.47
C TRP A 436 24.52 -13.45 2.74
N GLN A 437 23.58 -12.56 3.05
CA GLN A 437 22.17 -12.90 3.24
C GLN A 437 21.57 -13.47 1.95
N VAL A 438 21.79 -12.81 0.80
CA VAL A 438 21.33 -13.28 -0.51
C VAL A 438 21.95 -14.64 -0.88
N SER A 439 23.26 -14.82 -0.70
CA SER A 439 23.95 -16.10 -0.93
C SER A 439 23.39 -17.21 -0.03
N THR A 440 23.09 -16.91 1.23
CA THR A 440 22.51 -17.86 2.19
C THR A 440 21.10 -18.28 1.78
N LEU A 441 20.26 -17.33 1.37
CA LEU A 441 18.92 -17.60 0.84
C LEU A 441 18.97 -18.50 -0.39
N LEU A 442 19.82 -18.17 -1.37
CA LEU A 442 19.95 -18.91 -2.62
C LEU A 442 20.44 -20.35 -2.41
N LYS A 443 21.41 -20.56 -1.51
CA LYS A 443 21.84 -21.91 -1.11
C LYS A 443 20.72 -22.73 -0.47
N GLY A 444 19.84 -22.08 0.30
CA GLY A 444 18.63 -22.70 0.85
C GLY A 444 17.66 -23.11 -0.26
N LEU A 445 17.42 -22.23 -1.23
CA LEU A 445 16.55 -22.48 -2.37
C LEU A 445 17.10 -23.59 -3.28
N GLU A 446 18.41 -23.62 -3.56
CA GLU A 446 19.03 -24.71 -4.33
C GLU A 446 18.82 -26.09 -3.71
N LYS A 447 18.90 -26.20 -2.38
CA LYS A 447 18.60 -27.46 -1.68
C LYS A 447 17.15 -27.90 -1.90
N ILE A 448 16.21 -26.95 -1.91
CA ILE A 448 14.80 -27.22 -2.21
C ILE A 448 14.64 -27.63 -3.68
N ALA A 449 15.28 -26.91 -4.61
CA ALA A 449 15.25 -27.19 -6.05
C ALA A 449 15.73 -28.61 -6.36
N VAL A 450 16.88 -29.01 -5.80
CA VAL A 450 17.45 -30.35 -5.97
C VAL A 450 16.51 -31.44 -5.43
N SER A 451 15.75 -31.15 -4.37
CA SER A 451 14.87 -32.14 -3.75
C SER A 451 13.59 -32.43 -4.54
N ALA A 452 13.13 -31.52 -5.40
CA ALA A 452 11.77 -31.63 -5.95
C ALA A 452 11.51 -30.96 -7.33
N ASP A 453 12.54 -30.46 -8.03
CA ASP A 453 12.42 -29.80 -9.35
C ASP A 453 11.26 -28.77 -9.40
N ILE A 454 11.18 -27.91 -8.38
CA ILE A 454 10.01 -27.02 -8.19
C ILE A 454 10.28 -25.65 -8.83
N PRO A 455 9.38 -25.10 -9.66
CA PRO A 455 9.44 -23.72 -10.12
C PRO A 455 9.53 -22.74 -8.93
N MET A 456 10.36 -21.70 -9.06
CA MET A 456 10.61 -20.77 -7.96
C MET A 456 10.29 -19.33 -8.32
N LEU A 457 9.75 -18.62 -7.33
CA LEU A 457 9.61 -17.18 -7.29
C LEU A 457 10.40 -16.66 -6.08
N VAL A 458 11.21 -15.63 -6.29
CA VAL A 458 11.98 -14.98 -5.24
C VAL A 458 11.59 -13.51 -5.24
N CYS A 459 10.70 -13.17 -4.31
CA CYS A 459 10.18 -11.82 -4.08
C CYS A 459 10.87 -11.19 -2.88
N GLY A 460 10.95 -9.87 -2.86
CA GLY A 460 11.38 -9.16 -1.67
C GLY A 460 11.93 -7.78 -1.94
N ASP A 461 12.16 -7.08 -0.84
CA ASP A 461 13.02 -5.91 -0.77
C ASP A 461 14.44 -6.40 -0.49
N PHE A 462 15.31 -6.27 -1.48
CA PHE A 462 16.69 -6.69 -1.39
C PHE A 462 17.63 -5.58 -0.92
N ASN A 463 17.12 -4.35 -0.76
CA ASN A 463 17.92 -3.17 -0.42
C ASN A 463 19.21 -3.06 -1.25
N SER A 464 19.16 -3.50 -2.51
CA SER A 464 20.32 -3.70 -3.38
C SER A 464 19.96 -3.22 -4.77
N VAL A 465 20.64 -2.16 -5.23
CA VAL A 465 20.40 -1.57 -6.55
C VAL A 465 20.85 -2.48 -7.69
N PRO A 466 20.29 -2.33 -8.92
CA PRO A 466 20.76 -3.05 -10.09
C PRO A 466 22.26 -2.90 -10.31
N GLY A 467 22.95 -4.00 -10.62
CA GLY A 467 24.40 -4.03 -10.82
C GLY A 467 25.25 -4.13 -9.54
N SER A 468 24.64 -4.09 -8.34
CA SER A 468 25.33 -4.44 -7.10
C SER A 468 25.72 -5.93 -7.04
N ALA A 469 26.63 -6.33 -6.16
CA ALA A 469 27.00 -7.75 -6.03
C ALA A 469 25.81 -8.67 -5.66
N PRO A 470 24.92 -8.31 -4.71
CA PRO A 470 23.75 -9.12 -4.41
C PRO A 470 22.80 -9.25 -5.60
N HIS A 471 22.57 -8.15 -6.35
CA HIS A 471 21.75 -8.17 -7.57
C HIS A 471 22.39 -9.03 -8.65
N SER A 472 23.70 -8.88 -8.91
CA SER A 472 24.44 -9.69 -9.88
C SER A 472 24.37 -11.17 -9.55
N LEU A 473 24.48 -11.53 -8.26
CA LEU A 473 24.32 -12.92 -7.83
C LEU A 473 22.93 -13.45 -8.21
N LEU A 474 21.85 -12.71 -7.92
CA LEU A 474 20.47 -13.09 -8.24
C LEU A 474 20.19 -13.15 -9.75
N ALA A 475 20.61 -12.13 -10.49
CA ALA A 475 20.24 -11.93 -11.89
C ALA A 475 21.14 -12.69 -12.88
N LEU A 476 22.42 -12.89 -12.53
CA LEU A 476 23.43 -13.51 -13.40
C LEU A 476 23.86 -14.89 -12.91
N GLY A 477 23.42 -15.30 -11.72
CA GLY A 477 23.80 -16.57 -11.10
C GLY A 477 25.21 -16.57 -10.51
N LYS A 478 25.96 -15.46 -10.61
CA LYS A 478 27.34 -15.34 -10.11
C LYS A 478 27.74 -13.90 -9.83
N VAL A 479 28.76 -13.73 -8.99
CA VAL A 479 29.47 -12.46 -8.82
C VAL A 479 30.88 -12.58 -9.40
N GLU A 480 31.26 -11.67 -10.28
CA GLU A 480 32.62 -11.66 -10.85
C GLU A 480 33.67 -11.37 -9.76
N PRO A 481 34.82 -12.06 -9.75
CA PRO A 481 35.85 -11.85 -8.72
C PRO A 481 36.41 -10.42 -8.65
N SER A 482 36.33 -9.66 -9.76
CA SER A 482 36.77 -8.26 -9.85
C SER A 482 35.68 -7.25 -9.48
N HIS A 483 34.51 -7.70 -9.02
CA HIS A 483 33.40 -6.81 -8.70
C HIS A 483 33.76 -5.83 -7.57
N PRO A 484 33.47 -4.52 -7.69
CA PRO A 484 33.91 -3.50 -6.73
C PRO A 484 33.38 -3.73 -5.31
N ASP A 485 32.15 -4.24 -5.17
CA ASP A 485 31.59 -4.57 -3.85
C ASP A 485 32.34 -5.70 -3.12
N LEU A 486 33.19 -6.47 -3.80
CA LEU A 486 34.05 -7.50 -3.18
C LEU A 486 35.38 -6.94 -2.68
N ALA A 487 35.70 -5.67 -2.97
CA ALA A 487 36.94 -5.04 -2.51
C ALA A 487 37.00 -4.95 -0.98
N VAL A 488 35.84 -4.88 -0.32
CA VAL A 488 35.70 -4.78 1.14
C VAL A 488 34.99 -6.03 1.67
N ASP A 489 35.78 -7.04 2.04
CA ASP A 489 35.32 -8.27 2.71
C ASP A 489 36.04 -8.43 4.07
N PRO A 490 35.62 -7.67 5.10
CA PRO A 490 36.34 -7.62 6.39
C PRO A 490 36.31 -8.94 7.14
N LEU A 491 35.39 -9.83 6.79
CA LEU A 491 35.20 -11.15 7.40
C LEU A 491 35.79 -12.29 6.56
N ASN A 492 36.34 -11.98 5.37
CA ASN A 492 36.83 -12.96 4.40
C ASN A 492 35.80 -14.07 4.06
N LEU A 493 34.51 -13.74 4.06
CA LEU A 493 33.43 -14.72 3.86
C LEU A 493 33.34 -15.21 2.42
N PHE A 494 33.90 -14.45 1.47
CA PHE A 494 33.69 -14.67 0.05
C PHE A 494 34.92 -15.25 -0.65
N ARG A 495 35.87 -15.81 0.11
CA ARG A 495 37.07 -16.43 -0.47
C ARG A 495 36.95 -17.97 -0.56
N PRO A 496 37.32 -18.59 -1.70
CA PRO A 496 37.55 -17.94 -2.99
C PRO A 496 36.24 -17.38 -3.60
N PRO A 497 36.29 -16.26 -4.36
CA PRO A 497 35.12 -15.66 -4.99
C PRO A 497 34.36 -16.59 -5.92
N SER A 498 35.02 -17.64 -6.43
CA SER A 498 34.41 -18.72 -7.20
C SER A 498 33.27 -19.46 -6.48
N LYS A 499 33.10 -19.25 -5.17
CA LYS A 499 31.97 -19.78 -4.39
C LYS A 499 30.70 -18.93 -4.44
N LEU A 500 30.76 -17.71 -5.01
CA LEU A 500 29.60 -16.82 -5.17
C LEU A 500 28.87 -17.15 -6.49
N ILE A 501 28.34 -18.37 -6.58
CA ILE A 501 27.63 -18.89 -7.74
C ILE A 501 26.41 -19.69 -7.26
N HIS A 502 25.31 -19.63 -8.00
CA HIS A 502 24.18 -20.56 -7.87
C HIS A 502 23.71 -21.08 -9.25
N LYS A 503 22.93 -22.16 -9.25
CA LYS A 503 22.45 -22.87 -10.44
C LYS A 503 20.99 -22.58 -10.78
N LEU A 504 20.27 -21.84 -9.94
CA LEU A 504 18.89 -21.44 -10.22
C LEU A 504 18.87 -20.52 -11.46
N GLN A 505 18.04 -20.85 -12.45
CA GLN A 505 17.89 -20.07 -13.68
C GLN A 505 17.00 -18.84 -13.47
N LEU A 506 17.38 -17.98 -12.53
CA LEU A 506 16.59 -16.81 -12.11
C LEU A 506 16.71 -15.67 -13.12
N VAL A 507 15.57 -15.01 -13.40
CA VAL A 507 15.50 -13.78 -14.20
C VAL A 507 14.54 -12.80 -13.50
N SER A 508 14.87 -11.51 -13.50
CA SER A 508 13.97 -10.45 -13.02
C SER A 508 12.75 -10.37 -13.93
N ALA A 509 11.54 -10.44 -13.35
CA ALA A 509 10.29 -10.35 -14.11
C ALA A 509 10.21 -9.05 -14.91
N TYR A 510 10.56 -7.92 -14.28
CA TYR A 510 10.45 -6.59 -14.88
C TYR A 510 11.47 -6.32 -15.99
N SER A 511 12.59 -7.07 -16.03
CA SER A 511 13.51 -7.02 -17.19
C SER A 511 12.89 -7.45 -18.51
N SER A 512 11.71 -8.07 -18.48
CA SER A 512 10.97 -8.50 -19.66
C SER A 512 10.40 -7.33 -20.46
N PHE A 513 10.15 -6.18 -19.84
CA PHE A 513 9.72 -4.97 -20.55
C PHE A 513 10.77 -4.50 -21.58
N ALA A 514 12.06 -4.74 -21.34
CA ALA A 514 13.12 -4.40 -22.29
C ALA A 514 13.11 -5.28 -23.54
N ARG A 515 12.51 -6.47 -23.47
CA ARG A 515 12.45 -7.47 -24.57
C ARG A 515 11.16 -7.36 -25.39
N MET A 516 10.26 -6.47 -25.02
CA MET A 516 8.96 -6.31 -25.67
C MET A 516 9.11 -5.69 -27.07
N GLY A 517 8.30 -6.14 -28.04
CA GLY A 517 8.27 -5.59 -29.40
C GLY A 517 7.75 -4.14 -29.45
N SER A 518 7.89 -3.49 -30.62
CA SER A 518 7.51 -2.08 -30.82
C SER A 518 5.98 -1.88 -30.80
N GLY A 519 5.46 -1.33 -29.70
CA GLY A 519 4.07 -0.88 -29.55
C GLY A 519 4.00 0.34 -28.63
N ILE A 520 2.97 1.18 -28.77
CA ILE A 520 2.90 2.48 -28.04
C ILE A 520 2.91 2.28 -26.51
N GLY A 521 2.27 1.21 -26.00
CA GLY A 521 2.31 0.85 -24.58
C GLY A 521 3.68 0.34 -24.11
N SER A 522 4.41 -0.37 -24.97
CA SER A 522 5.73 -0.94 -24.63
C SER A 522 6.82 0.12 -24.59
N GLU A 523 6.74 1.15 -25.44
CA GLU A 523 7.70 2.26 -25.41
C GLU A 523 7.62 3.08 -24.11
N LYS A 524 6.40 3.30 -23.58
CA LYS A 524 6.24 3.99 -22.30
C LYS A 524 6.91 3.24 -21.16
N GLN A 525 6.73 1.91 -21.10
CA GLN A 525 7.37 1.09 -20.06
C GLN A 525 8.89 1.05 -20.23
N ARG A 526 9.39 0.95 -21.47
CA ARG A 526 10.82 0.92 -21.76
C ARG A 526 11.55 2.21 -21.35
N LYS A 527 10.90 3.37 -21.42
CA LYS A 527 11.44 4.65 -20.90
C LYS A 527 11.54 4.67 -19.36
N ARG A 528 10.84 3.78 -18.67
CA ARG A 528 10.84 3.65 -17.21
C ARG A 528 11.80 2.55 -16.72
N LEU A 529 12.65 2.04 -17.62
CA LEU A 529 13.73 1.10 -17.30
C LEU A 529 15.08 1.80 -17.43
N ASP A 530 16.05 1.35 -16.63
CA ASP A 530 17.45 1.65 -16.84
C ASP A 530 17.98 0.89 -18.08
N PRO A 531 18.59 1.57 -19.07
CA PRO A 531 19.00 0.94 -20.33
C PRO A 531 20.20 0.00 -20.19
N THR A 532 20.94 0.06 -19.09
CA THR A 532 22.13 -0.77 -18.85
C THR A 532 21.74 -2.09 -18.20
N THR A 533 20.84 -2.01 -17.22
CA THR A 533 20.46 -3.15 -16.38
C THR A 533 19.13 -3.78 -16.78
N ASN A 534 18.30 -3.05 -17.55
CA ASN A 534 16.93 -3.39 -17.91
C ASN A 534 15.98 -3.53 -16.71
N GLU A 535 16.39 -3.09 -15.53
CA GLU A 535 15.52 -3.05 -14.36
C GLU A 535 14.72 -1.74 -14.33
N PRO A 536 13.62 -1.65 -13.55
CA PRO A 536 12.92 -0.39 -13.33
C PRO A 536 13.88 0.73 -12.89
N LEU A 537 13.55 1.98 -13.22
CA LEU A 537 14.30 3.13 -12.71
C LEU A 537 14.19 3.22 -11.17
N PHE A 538 13.03 2.91 -10.63
CA PHE A 538 12.80 2.90 -9.20
C PHE A 538 11.70 1.94 -8.76
N THR A 539 11.84 1.48 -7.52
CA THR A 539 10.77 0.83 -6.75
C THR A 539 10.61 1.45 -5.37
N ASN A 540 11.59 2.23 -4.91
CA ASN A 540 11.51 3.12 -3.75
C ASN A 540 11.74 4.57 -4.22
N CYS A 541 10.95 5.50 -3.69
CA CYS A 541 11.04 6.93 -4.04
C CYS A 541 10.82 7.80 -2.80
N THR A 542 11.89 8.18 -2.11
CA THR A 542 11.88 9.13 -1.00
C THR A 542 12.44 10.49 -1.44
N ARG A 543 12.49 11.47 -0.51
CA ARG A 543 13.13 12.77 -0.77
C ARG A 543 14.61 12.58 -1.14
N ASP A 544 15.31 11.72 -0.42
CA ASP A 544 16.78 11.63 -0.45
C ASP A 544 17.29 10.43 -1.27
N PHE A 545 16.42 9.48 -1.61
CA PHE A 545 16.78 8.30 -2.41
C PHE A 545 15.69 7.96 -3.43
N ILE A 546 16.12 7.61 -4.63
CA ILE A 546 15.29 6.99 -5.65
C ILE A 546 16.07 5.88 -6.32
N GLY A 547 15.46 4.69 -6.43
CA GLY A 547 16.12 3.54 -7.03
C GLY A 547 15.33 2.26 -6.87
N THR A 548 15.77 1.23 -7.58
CA THR A 548 15.16 -0.09 -7.55
C THR A 548 15.79 -0.93 -6.45
N LEU A 549 14.96 -1.39 -5.52
CA LEU A 549 15.34 -2.23 -4.39
C LEU A 549 14.50 -3.52 -4.31
N ASP A 550 13.31 -3.49 -4.94
CA ASP A 550 12.33 -4.56 -4.91
C ASP A 550 12.37 -5.36 -6.21
N TYR A 551 12.25 -6.67 -6.09
CA TYR A 551 12.32 -7.56 -7.25
C TYR A 551 11.35 -8.73 -7.14
N ILE A 552 10.92 -9.22 -8.32
CA ILE A 552 10.30 -10.53 -8.48
C ILE A 552 11.19 -11.33 -9.44
N PHE A 553 12.05 -12.19 -8.91
CA PHE A 553 12.82 -13.14 -9.71
C PHE A 553 12.04 -14.43 -9.89
N TYR A 554 12.19 -15.08 -11.04
CA TYR A 554 11.53 -16.37 -11.32
C TYR A 554 12.45 -17.32 -12.09
N THR A 555 12.22 -18.63 -11.96
CA THR A 555 12.95 -19.64 -12.72
C THR A 555 12.46 -19.70 -14.17
N VAL A 556 13.26 -19.15 -15.09
CA VAL A 556 12.87 -18.94 -16.50
C VAL A 556 12.75 -20.24 -17.30
N ASP A 557 13.31 -21.34 -16.84
CA ASP A 557 13.18 -22.66 -17.44
C ASP A 557 11.80 -23.30 -17.20
N SER A 558 11.07 -22.84 -16.18
CA SER A 558 9.85 -23.48 -15.68
C SER A 558 8.63 -22.54 -15.64
N LEU A 559 8.84 -21.22 -15.65
CA LEU A 559 7.76 -20.23 -15.72
C LEU A 559 7.97 -19.28 -16.92
N THR A 560 6.87 -18.72 -17.42
CA THR A 560 6.85 -17.62 -18.38
C THR A 560 6.08 -16.47 -17.75
N VAL A 561 6.57 -15.24 -17.92
CA VAL A 561 5.85 -14.02 -17.52
C VAL A 561 4.95 -13.54 -18.66
N GLU A 562 3.65 -13.40 -18.37
CA GLU A 562 2.62 -13.05 -19.36
C GLU A 562 2.35 -11.55 -19.36
N SER A 563 2.21 -10.95 -18.18
CA SER A 563 1.98 -9.52 -17.99
C SER A 563 2.64 -9.00 -16.71
N LEU A 564 2.86 -7.69 -16.66
CA LEU A 564 3.50 -6.98 -15.56
C LEU A 564 2.73 -5.71 -15.23
N LEU A 565 2.62 -5.38 -13.95
CA LEU A 565 1.95 -4.16 -13.52
C LEU A 565 2.79 -2.96 -13.95
N GLU A 566 2.16 -2.01 -14.64
CA GLU A 566 2.83 -0.86 -15.24
C GLU A 566 3.74 -0.13 -14.25
N LEU A 567 4.92 0.30 -14.72
CA LEU A 567 5.83 1.13 -13.94
C LEU A 567 5.27 2.55 -13.84
N LEU A 568 5.60 3.26 -12.77
CA LEU A 568 5.21 4.67 -12.59
C LEU A 568 6.28 5.60 -13.15
N ASP A 569 5.91 6.79 -13.59
CA ASP A 569 6.86 7.84 -13.95
C ASP A 569 7.27 8.65 -12.74
N GLU A 570 8.57 8.98 -12.66
CA GLU A 570 9.14 9.71 -11.54
C GLU A 570 8.49 11.09 -11.33
N GLU A 571 8.17 11.80 -12.42
CA GLU A 571 7.57 13.13 -12.34
C GLU A 571 6.21 13.11 -11.63
N SER A 572 5.36 12.13 -11.94
CA SER A 572 4.08 11.95 -11.24
C SER A 572 4.28 11.58 -9.77
N MET A 573 5.27 10.75 -9.45
CA MET A 573 5.54 10.33 -8.07
C MET A 573 6.13 11.46 -7.20
N ARG A 574 6.94 12.32 -7.80
CA ARG A 574 7.54 13.49 -7.11
C ARG A 574 6.63 14.72 -7.08
N LYS A 575 5.42 14.66 -7.65
CA LYS A 575 4.45 15.76 -7.60
C LYS A 575 4.19 16.26 -6.17
N ASN A 576 4.22 15.35 -5.19
CA ASN A 576 4.09 15.66 -3.76
C ASN A 576 5.44 15.55 -3.02
N THR A 577 6.55 15.93 -3.66
CA THR A 577 7.94 15.71 -3.22
C THR A 577 8.45 14.28 -3.42
N ALA A 578 7.82 13.30 -2.76
CA ALA A 578 8.19 11.89 -2.82
C ALA A 578 7.09 11.00 -2.19
N LEU A 579 7.40 9.72 -1.98
CA LEU A 579 6.58 8.76 -1.24
C LEU A 579 7.04 8.57 0.21
N PRO A 580 6.14 8.22 1.15
CA PRO A 580 4.70 8.11 0.99
C PRO A 580 4.07 9.49 0.78
N SER A 581 2.83 9.50 0.31
CA SER A 581 2.06 10.71 0.02
C SER A 581 0.58 10.49 0.35
N PRO A 582 -0.27 11.53 0.28
CA PRO A 582 -1.71 11.35 0.36
C PRO A 582 -2.26 10.24 -0.53
N GLU A 583 -1.70 10.03 -1.72
CA GLU A 583 -2.18 9.01 -2.68
C GLU A 583 -1.53 7.64 -2.48
N TRP A 584 -0.37 7.56 -1.82
CA TRP A 584 0.47 6.35 -1.77
C TRP A 584 0.97 6.10 -0.35
N SER A 585 0.61 4.94 0.22
CA SER A 585 0.77 4.67 1.66
C SER A 585 2.06 3.94 2.06
N SER A 586 2.99 3.78 1.12
CA SER A 586 4.36 3.28 1.32
C SER A 586 5.33 4.18 0.55
N ASP A 587 6.59 4.20 0.96
CA ASP A 587 7.71 4.75 0.19
C ASP A 587 8.18 3.85 -0.95
N HIS A 588 7.68 2.61 -0.99
CA HIS A 588 7.84 1.68 -2.10
C HIS A 588 6.61 1.65 -3.01
N VAL A 589 6.78 1.15 -4.23
CA VAL A 589 5.71 0.87 -5.19
C VAL A 589 5.52 -0.64 -5.34
N ALA A 590 4.27 -1.08 -5.39
CA ALA A 590 3.96 -2.48 -5.56
C ALA A 590 4.45 -3.02 -6.92
N LEU A 591 5.00 -4.24 -6.91
CA LEU A 591 5.34 -5.00 -8.11
C LEU A 591 4.37 -6.16 -8.26
N LEU A 592 3.80 -6.35 -9.46
CA LEU A 592 2.87 -7.44 -9.72
C LEU A 592 3.17 -8.06 -11.08
N ALA A 593 3.25 -9.38 -11.12
CA ALA A 593 3.53 -10.14 -12.33
C ALA A 593 2.54 -11.30 -12.48
N GLN A 594 2.06 -11.51 -13.71
CA GLN A 594 1.31 -12.70 -14.10
C GLN A 594 2.26 -13.71 -14.73
N PHE A 595 2.18 -14.95 -14.27
CA PHE A 595 2.98 -16.06 -14.75
C PHE A 595 2.12 -17.20 -15.25
N CYS A 596 2.67 -17.99 -16.16
CA CYS A 596 2.17 -19.32 -16.51
C CYS A 596 3.28 -20.36 -16.38
N CYS A 597 2.91 -21.58 -15.99
CA CYS A 597 3.85 -22.69 -15.90
C CYS A 597 4.17 -23.23 -17.30
N LYS A 598 5.45 -23.45 -17.59
CA LYS A 598 5.87 -24.08 -18.84
C LYS A 598 5.50 -25.56 -18.83
N PRO A 599 5.10 -26.13 -19.98
CA PRO A 599 4.96 -27.58 -20.11
C PRO A 599 6.30 -28.24 -19.80
N ARG A 600 6.32 -29.20 -18.88
CA ARG A 600 7.51 -30.02 -18.63
C ARG A 600 7.79 -30.87 -19.88
N ILE A 601 8.76 -30.46 -20.69
CA ILE A 601 9.31 -31.31 -21.75
C ILE A 601 10.10 -32.40 -21.04
N ARG A 602 9.65 -33.66 -21.14
CA ARG A 602 10.38 -34.82 -20.61
C ARG A 602 11.79 -34.81 -21.19
N ARG A 603 12.81 -34.76 -20.33
CA ARG A 603 14.18 -35.17 -20.69
C ARG A 603 14.35 -36.65 -20.43
#